data_AF-A0A0P7WSI2-F1
#
_entry.id   AF-A0A0P7WSI2-F1
#
_cell.length_a   1.000
_cell.length_b   1.000
_cell.length_c   1.000
_cell.angle_alpha   90.00
_cell.angle_beta   90.00
_cell.angle_gamma   90.00
#
_symmetry.space_group_name_H-M   'P 1'
#
loop_
_entity.id
_entity.type
_entity.pdbx_description
1 polymer ?
#
loop_
_entity_poly.entity_id
_entity_poly.type
_entity_poly.pdbx_seq_one_letter_code
_entity_poly.pdbx_strand_id
1 'polypeptide(L)'
;MTQADASAGPRMIAISSGKGGVGKSTVTANIAVALADAGLRVGIVDADIYGPSIPGMLGIAGTRPAMSPDNKVIPAEAHGVKVMSMAMLSDDDAPAILRGPMVTKYLQMFVRQVEWGPLDVLLLDLPPGTGDIQLTLAQAFPLSGAVVVSTPQDVSLRIARRGLRMMEQVKVPILGVIENMSGFTCPSCGTVTHIFHQGGGRTIAEQLGVPYLGSVPLDPGVVDCGDDGRPIVRVAPDSPAAAAYRAIATTLAGPGQGATGVATPFAWTLADGQGKPAPVTAAPGGPADRLVGLDHDHGALTLHWADGTAQRLPDRDLRLACQCAQCRDEMSGKRLLLPADVALDISLTRVWSVGNYALGLAFGDGHASGIYTYAALRAMTGTDLEDV
;
A
#
# COMPACT_ATOMS: atom_id res chain seq x y z
N MET A 1 22.96 -20.07 9.78
CA MET A 1 23.24 -18.74 9.19
C MET A 1 22.77 -18.76 7.75
N THR A 2 21.50 -18.43 7.52
CA THR A 2 20.95 -18.23 6.19
C THR A 2 21.13 -16.76 5.84
N GLN A 3 21.87 -16.49 4.75
CA GLN A 3 21.96 -15.18 4.11
C GLN A 3 20.53 -14.68 3.83
N ALA A 4 20.13 -13.61 4.51
CA ALA A 4 18.93 -12.89 4.15
C ALA A 4 19.20 -12.13 2.84
N ASP A 5 18.42 -12.45 1.81
CA ASP A 5 18.40 -11.75 0.53
C ASP A 5 18.32 -10.23 0.75
N ALA A 6 19.34 -9.52 0.31
CA ALA A 6 19.49 -8.08 0.48
C ALA A 6 18.85 -7.26 -0.66
N SER A 7 17.80 -7.76 -1.33
CA SER A 7 17.27 -7.13 -2.56
C SER A 7 15.76 -6.89 -2.63
N ALA A 8 14.99 -7.08 -1.56
CA ALA A 8 13.57 -6.70 -1.52
C ALA A 8 13.34 -5.57 -0.52
N GLY A 9 12.71 -4.47 -0.97
CA GLY A 9 12.26 -3.40 -0.07
C GLY A 9 11.24 -3.91 0.97
N PRO A 10 10.91 -3.11 1.99
CA PRO A 10 9.98 -3.54 3.04
C PRO A 10 8.62 -3.89 2.48
N ARG A 11 7.90 -4.81 3.13
CA ARG A 11 6.49 -5.04 2.82
C ARG A 11 5.67 -3.81 3.19
N MET A 12 5.14 -3.12 2.18
CA MET A 12 4.31 -1.94 2.38
C MET A 12 2.86 -2.37 2.57
N ILE A 13 2.34 -2.26 3.79
CA ILE A 13 0.97 -2.67 4.12
C ILE A 13 0.12 -1.42 4.38
N ALA A 14 -0.90 -1.22 3.57
CA ALA A 14 -1.88 -0.17 3.81
C ALA A 14 -2.89 -0.58 4.87
N ILE A 15 -3.14 0.27 5.84
CA ILE A 15 -4.24 0.12 6.80
C ILE A 15 -5.34 1.11 6.39
N SER A 16 -6.48 0.58 5.96
CA SER A 16 -7.61 1.36 5.42
C SER A 16 -8.88 1.17 6.25
N SER A 17 -9.81 2.12 6.16
CA SER A 17 -11.15 1.99 6.71
C SER A 17 -12.20 2.65 5.81
N GLY A 18 -13.41 2.07 5.76
CA GLY A 18 -14.52 2.61 4.97
C GLY A 18 -15.14 3.90 5.52
N LYS A 19 -14.91 4.21 6.80
CA LYS A 19 -15.37 5.43 7.49
C LYS A 19 -14.37 5.88 8.56
N GLY A 20 -14.56 7.12 9.05
CA GLY A 20 -13.84 7.64 10.23
C GLY A 20 -14.36 7.02 11.54
N GLY A 21 -13.51 7.05 12.58
CA GLY A 21 -13.90 6.64 13.94
C GLY A 21 -13.90 5.13 14.22
N VAL A 22 -13.41 4.28 13.30
CA VAL A 22 -13.33 2.83 13.51
C VAL A 22 -12.10 2.38 14.33
N GLY A 23 -11.26 3.31 14.78
CA GLY A 23 -10.02 3.03 15.51
C GLY A 23 -8.86 2.51 14.63
N LYS A 24 -8.86 2.85 13.33
CA LYS A 24 -7.82 2.48 12.36
C LYS A 24 -6.40 2.79 12.86
N SER A 25 -6.13 4.03 13.28
CA SER A 25 -4.80 4.45 13.76
C SER A 25 -4.39 3.75 15.06
N THR A 26 -5.35 3.51 15.96
CA THR A 26 -5.15 2.70 17.19
C THR A 26 -4.74 1.28 16.85
N VAL A 27 -5.39 0.67 15.86
CA VAL A 27 -5.05 -0.66 15.34
C VAL A 27 -3.65 -0.64 14.71
N THR A 28 -3.34 0.36 13.88
CA THR A 28 -2.02 0.53 13.25
C THR A 28 -0.91 0.61 14.29
N ALA A 29 -1.04 1.47 15.31
CA ALA A 29 -0.02 1.66 16.34
C ALA A 29 0.24 0.37 17.14
N ASN A 30 -0.82 -0.31 17.60
CA ASN A 30 -0.67 -1.52 18.40
C ASN A 30 -0.13 -2.72 17.59
N ILE A 31 -0.54 -2.87 16.33
CA ILE A 31 0.02 -3.91 15.44
C ILE A 31 1.49 -3.61 15.17
N ALA A 32 1.87 -2.36 14.91
CA ALA A 32 3.27 -1.99 14.66
C ALA A 32 4.17 -2.37 15.83
N VAL A 33 3.76 -2.02 17.05
CA VAL A 33 4.52 -2.37 18.26
C VAL A 33 4.54 -3.88 18.50
N ALA A 34 3.45 -4.60 18.23
CA ALA A 34 3.42 -6.05 18.32
C ALA A 34 4.33 -6.74 17.28
N LEU A 35 4.45 -6.19 16.07
CA LEU A 35 5.39 -6.66 15.05
C LEU A 35 6.85 -6.39 15.46
N ALA A 36 7.13 -5.21 16.04
CA ALA A 36 8.45 -4.89 16.57
C ALA A 36 8.83 -5.81 17.74
N ASP A 37 7.88 -6.14 18.63
CA ASP A 37 8.06 -7.14 19.69
C ASP A 37 8.37 -8.55 19.16
N ALA A 38 7.86 -8.88 17.98
CA ALA A 38 8.17 -10.12 17.28
C ALA A 38 9.55 -10.10 16.57
N GLY A 39 10.31 -9.01 16.71
CA GLY A 39 11.67 -8.86 16.18
C GLY A 39 11.75 -8.29 14.76
N LEU A 40 10.63 -7.83 14.19
CA LEU A 40 10.64 -7.19 12.86
C LEU A 40 11.09 -5.73 12.98
N ARG A 41 11.76 -5.24 11.93
CA ARG A 41 12.07 -3.82 11.76
C ARG A 41 10.87 -3.12 11.14
N VAL A 42 10.18 -2.29 11.92
CA VAL A 42 8.87 -1.72 11.56
C VAL A 42 8.95 -0.21 11.40
N GLY A 43 8.34 0.30 10.33
CA GLY A 43 8.05 1.71 10.14
C GLY A 43 6.54 1.99 10.06
N ILE A 44 6.12 3.19 10.45
CA ILE A 44 4.78 3.73 10.21
C ILE A 44 4.89 5.06 9.46
N VAL A 45 4.17 5.15 8.34
CA VAL A 45 3.80 6.43 7.73
C VAL A 45 2.38 6.76 8.15
N ASP A 46 2.22 7.84 8.92
CA ASP A 46 0.92 8.42 9.22
C ASP A 46 0.47 9.27 8.04
N ALA A 47 -0.41 8.69 7.21
CA ALA A 47 -0.91 9.33 6.00
C ALA A 47 -2.23 10.08 6.23
N ASP A 48 -2.77 10.07 7.45
CA ASP A 48 -3.94 10.87 7.82
C ASP A 48 -3.53 12.31 8.14
N ILE A 49 -3.25 13.07 7.09
CA ILE A 49 -2.73 14.45 7.20
C ILE A 49 -3.66 15.40 7.97
N TYR A 50 -4.98 15.17 7.93
CA TYR A 50 -5.96 16.06 8.56
C TYR A 50 -6.29 15.68 10.00
N GLY A 51 -6.06 14.42 10.38
CA GLY A 51 -6.26 13.92 11.74
C GLY A 51 -5.12 13.01 12.20
N PRO A 52 -3.86 13.46 12.15
CA PRO A 52 -2.72 12.63 12.51
C PRO A 52 -2.81 12.29 14.00
N SER A 53 -2.72 11.00 14.31
CA SER A 53 -2.91 10.49 15.68
C SER A 53 -1.81 9.53 16.12
N ILE A 54 -1.04 8.97 15.18
CA ILE A 54 0.04 8.01 15.47
C ILE A 54 1.11 8.60 16.40
N PRO A 55 1.61 9.85 16.23
CA PRO A 55 2.63 10.39 17.12
C PRO A 55 2.17 10.51 18.58
N GLY A 56 0.90 10.91 18.79
CA GLY A 56 0.30 10.97 20.12
C GLY A 56 0.20 9.58 20.76
N MET A 57 -0.35 8.61 20.02
CA MET A 57 -0.52 7.22 20.48
C MET A 57 0.81 6.50 20.81
N LEU A 58 1.93 6.99 20.30
CA LEU A 58 3.26 6.46 20.56
C LEU A 58 4.10 7.33 21.52
N GLY A 59 3.54 8.42 22.05
CA GLY A 59 4.19 9.27 23.05
C GLY A 59 5.30 10.15 22.48
N ILE A 60 5.26 10.45 21.18
CA ILE A 60 6.26 11.26 20.45
C ILE A 60 5.65 12.50 19.79
N ALA A 61 4.46 12.93 20.23
CA ALA A 61 3.90 14.21 19.83
C ALA A 61 4.88 15.35 20.12
N GLY A 62 5.04 16.27 19.16
CA GLY A 62 6.01 17.38 19.25
C GLY A 62 7.47 17.01 18.93
N THR A 63 7.78 15.73 18.67
CA THR A 63 9.11 15.34 18.20
C THR A 63 9.30 15.78 16.76
N ARG A 64 10.28 16.66 16.53
CA ARG A 64 10.64 17.09 15.17
C ARG A 64 11.69 16.14 14.59
N PRO A 65 11.54 15.72 13.33
CA PRO A 65 12.52 14.86 12.69
C PRO A 65 13.79 15.66 12.43
N ALA A 66 14.93 15.04 12.70
CA ALA A 66 16.22 15.61 12.35
C ALA A 66 16.48 15.43 10.84
N MET A 67 17.46 16.19 10.32
CA MET A 67 17.96 16.00 8.95
C MET A 67 19.31 15.30 9.02
N SER A 68 19.54 14.31 8.16
CA SER A 68 20.84 13.68 8.01
C SER A 68 21.79 14.57 7.19
N PRO A 69 23.11 14.33 7.22
CA PRO A 69 24.09 15.07 6.43
C PRO A 69 23.79 15.05 4.92
N ASP A 70 23.10 14.02 4.44
CA ASP A 70 22.68 13.85 3.04
C ASP A 70 21.32 14.52 2.73
N ASN A 71 20.85 15.43 3.59
CA ASN A 71 19.55 16.11 3.50
C ASN A 71 18.34 15.15 3.45
N LYS A 72 18.43 13.97 4.09
CA LYS A 72 17.28 13.08 4.29
C LYS A 72 16.62 13.34 5.64
N VAL A 73 15.32 13.07 5.71
CA VAL A 73 14.57 13.18 6.97
C VAL A 73 14.85 11.94 7.82
N ILE A 74 15.31 12.11 9.05
CA ILE A 74 15.49 11.01 10.01
C ILE A 74 14.14 10.80 10.73
N PRO A 75 13.52 9.61 10.62
CA PRO A 75 12.23 9.36 11.27
C PRO A 75 12.37 9.37 12.80
N ALA A 76 11.32 9.77 13.50
CA ALA A 76 11.25 9.60 14.95
C ALA A 76 11.15 8.10 15.29
N GLU A 77 11.53 7.71 16.50
CA GLU A 77 11.45 6.32 16.94
C GLU A 77 10.79 6.22 18.32
N ALA A 78 9.85 5.29 18.46
CA ALA A 78 9.17 5.00 19.71
C ALA A 78 8.79 3.53 19.77
N HIS A 79 8.92 2.91 20.95
CA HIS A 79 8.50 1.52 21.18
C HIS A 79 9.09 0.49 20.20
N GLY A 80 10.27 0.78 19.61
CA GLY A 80 10.93 -0.04 18.59
C GLY A 80 10.40 0.16 17.16
N VAL A 81 9.62 1.22 16.93
CA VAL A 81 8.97 1.54 15.66
C VAL A 81 9.44 2.91 15.16
N LYS A 82 9.84 2.98 13.89
CA LYS A 82 10.16 4.25 13.22
C LYS A 82 8.88 4.91 12.72
N VAL A 83 8.77 6.23 12.84
CA VAL A 83 7.53 6.96 12.56
C VAL A 83 7.82 8.24 11.78
N MET A 84 6.99 8.48 10.77
CA MET A 84 6.92 9.76 10.08
C MET A 84 5.45 10.18 9.96
N SER A 85 5.14 11.42 10.36
CA SER A 85 3.79 12.00 10.31
C SER A 85 3.85 13.47 9.93
N MET A 86 2.78 13.98 9.35
CA MET A 86 2.64 15.42 9.10
C MET A 86 2.64 16.24 10.40
N ALA A 87 2.13 15.68 11.50
CA ALA A 87 2.13 16.34 12.81
C ALA A 87 3.55 16.67 13.32
N MET A 88 4.59 16.03 12.77
CA MET A 88 5.97 16.28 13.15
C MET A 88 6.64 17.41 12.34
N LEU A 89 6.00 17.86 11.25
CA LEU A 89 6.54 18.89 10.35
C LEU A 89 5.87 20.26 10.48
N SER A 90 4.73 20.33 11.14
CA SER A 90 4.01 21.59 11.34
C SER A 90 4.43 22.20 12.68
N ASP A 91 4.79 23.49 12.65
CA ASP A 91 4.76 24.31 13.86
C ASP A 91 3.29 24.47 14.26
N ASP A 92 2.93 24.11 15.48
CA ASP A 92 1.58 24.32 16.03
C ASP A 92 1.07 25.76 15.76
N ASP A 93 -0.24 25.89 15.53
CA ASP A 93 -1.08 27.10 15.35
C ASP A 93 -1.45 27.62 13.94
N ALA A 94 -0.98 27.04 12.83
CA ALA A 94 -1.56 27.36 11.51
C ALA A 94 -2.36 26.18 10.94
N PRO A 95 -3.65 26.32 10.62
CA PRO A 95 -4.34 25.33 9.80
C PRO A 95 -3.70 25.37 8.41
N ALA A 96 -2.71 24.51 8.19
CA ALA A 96 -2.11 24.31 6.89
C ALA A 96 -3.21 23.74 5.99
N ILE A 97 -3.87 24.60 5.22
CA ILE A 97 -4.82 24.18 4.18
C ILE A 97 -3.98 23.53 3.07
N LEU A 98 -3.59 22.28 3.31
CA LEU A 98 -2.88 21.46 2.35
C LEU A 98 -3.87 21.08 1.25
N ARG A 99 -3.66 21.65 0.06
CA ARG A 99 -4.38 21.25 -1.15
C ARG A 99 -3.87 19.88 -1.61
N GLY A 100 -4.73 19.06 -2.22
CA GLY A 100 -4.45 17.67 -2.61
C GLY A 100 -3.07 17.40 -3.26
N PRO A 101 -2.58 18.22 -4.20
CA PRO A 101 -1.24 18.01 -4.77
C PRO A 101 -0.08 18.07 -3.76
N MET A 102 -0.21 18.89 -2.71
CA MET A 102 0.81 18.96 -1.65
C MET A 102 0.79 17.73 -0.75
N VAL A 103 -0.41 17.20 -0.47
CA VAL A 103 -0.59 15.94 0.29
C VAL A 103 0.19 14.81 -0.39
N THR A 104 0.00 14.62 -1.69
CA THR A 104 0.73 13.61 -2.47
C THR A 104 2.24 13.82 -2.41
N LYS A 105 2.72 15.07 -2.49
CA LYS A 105 4.14 15.40 -2.41
C LYS A 105 4.74 15.05 -1.04
N TYR A 106 4.05 15.37 0.05
CA TYR A 106 4.49 15.00 1.41
C TYR A 106 4.54 13.49 1.60
N LEU A 107 3.54 12.76 1.10
CA LEU A 107 3.50 11.31 1.19
C LEU A 107 4.63 10.67 0.38
N GLN A 108 4.90 11.19 -0.83
CA GLN A 108 6.08 10.80 -1.63
C GLN A 108 7.40 11.06 -0.90
N MET A 109 7.51 12.20 -0.21
CA MET A 109 8.66 12.51 0.64
C MET A 109 8.77 11.52 1.81
N PHE A 110 7.69 11.23 2.54
CA PHE A 110 7.71 10.31 3.68
C PHE A 110 8.17 8.90 3.31
N VAL A 111 7.83 8.44 2.11
CA VAL A 111 8.25 7.12 1.65
C VAL A 111 9.65 7.13 1.03
N ARG A 112 10.00 8.15 0.24
CA ARG A 112 11.23 8.14 -0.59
C ARG A 112 12.42 8.91 -0.02
N GLN A 113 12.16 9.94 0.78
CA GLN A 113 13.18 10.89 1.27
C GLN A 113 13.44 10.76 2.77
N VAL A 114 12.76 9.84 3.44
CA VAL A 114 13.02 9.47 4.83
C VAL A 114 14.07 8.37 4.88
N GLU A 115 15.01 8.49 5.81
CA GLU A 115 16.05 7.52 6.07
C GLU A 115 15.54 6.38 6.98
N TRP A 116 14.63 5.57 6.43
CA TRP A 116 14.05 4.43 7.15
C TRP A 116 15.08 3.39 7.60
N GLY A 117 16.24 3.33 6.93
CA GLY A 117 17.17 2.22 7.06
C GLY A 117 16.51 0.90 6.60
N PRO A 118 17.04 -0.25 7.03
CA PRO A 118 16.44 -1.52 6.64
C PRO A 118 15.15 -1.77 7.44
N LEU A 119 14.08 -2.10 6.73
CA LEU A 119 12.77 -2.40 7.28
C LEU A 119 12.27 -3.75 6.74
N ASP A 120 11.54 -4.49 7.57
CA ASP A 120 10.81 -5.70 7.15
C ASP A 120 9.37 -5.34 6.74
N VAL A 121 8.76 -4.38 7.45
CA VAL A 121 7.38 -3.92 7.23
C VAL A 121 7.30 -2.39 7.36
N LEU A 122 6.60 -1.76 6.42
CA LEU A 122 6.22 -0.35 6.49
C LEU A 122 4.69 -0.27 6.46
N LEU A 123 4.08 0.14 7.56
CA LEU A 123 2.63 0.34 7.66
C LEU A 123 2.26 1.75 7.19
N LEU A 124 1.23 1.86 6.37
CA LEU A 124 0.69 3.13 5.91
C LEU A 124 -0.69 3.33 6.54
N ASP A 125 -0.80 4.24 7.51
CA ASP A 125 -2.06 4.59 8.15
C ASP A 125 -2.86 5.55 7.25
N LEU A 126 -3.70 5.01 6.37
CA LEU A 126 -4.38 5.81 5.35
C LEU A 126 -5.44 6.74 5.95
N PRO A 127 -5.77 7.90 5.37
CA PRO A 127 -6.90 8.72 5.83
C PRO A 127 -8.23 7.95 5.72
N PRO A 128 -9.27 8.25 6.51
CA PRO A 128 -10.53 7.50 6.47
C PRO A 128 -11.30 7.68 5.15
N GLY A 129 -12.12 6.68 4.81
CA GLY A 129 -13.07 6.76 3.70
C GLY A 129 -12.56 6.07 2.43
N THR A 130 -13.07 6.51 1.27
CA THR A 130 -12.75 5.95 -0.06
C THR A 130 -12.46 7.06 -1.08
N GLY A 131 -11.91 8.17 -0.58
CA GLY A 131 -11.64 9.36 -1.37
C GLY A 131 -10.34 9.26 -2.16
N ASP A 132 -10.11 10.26 -3.01
CA ASP A 132 -9.02 10.30 -3.99
C ASP A 132 -7.61 10.19 -3.37
N ILE A 133 -7.43 10.55 -2.10
CA ILE A 133 -6.12 10.47 -1.42
C ILE A 133 -5.69 9.01 -1.22
N GLN A 134 -6.60 8.13 -0.81
CA GLN A 134 -6.26 6.71 -0.64
C GLN A 134 -5.93 6.05 -1.98
N LEU A 135 -6.67 6.42 -3.04
CA LEU A 135 -6.38 5.96 -4.40
C LEU A 135 -5.01 6.46 -4.86
N THR A 136 -4.75 7.76 -4.71
CA THR A 136 -3.47 8.38 -5.07
C THR A 136 -2.29 7.73 -4.36
N LEU A 137 -2.45 7.41 -3.07
CA LEU A 137 -1.45 6.69 -2.28
C LEU A 137 -1.17 5.29 -2.83
N ALA A 138 -2.23 4.54 -3.10
CA ALA A 138 -2.11 3.18 -3.60
C ALA A 138 -1.60 3.11 -5.07
N GLN A 139 -1.74 4.21 -5.82
CA GLN A 139 -1.13 4.36 -7.15
C GLN A 139 0.32 4.84 -7.08
N ALA A 140 0.65 5.70 -6.12
CA ALA A 140 1.99 6.24 -5.94
C ALA A 140 2.96 5.21 -5.35
N PHE A 141 2.44 4.27 -4.57
CA PHE A 141 3.23 3.26 -3.88
C PHE A 141 2.78 1.85 -4.20
N PRO A 142 3.74 0.93 -4.33
CA PRO A 142 3.47 -0.48 -4.58
C PRO A 142 3.19 -1.22 -3.28
N LEU A 143 1.92 -1.21 -2.90
CA LEU A 143 1.48 -1.84 -1.66
C LEU A 143 1.56 -3.37 -1.80
N SER A 144 2.27 -4.03 -0.88
CA SER A 144 2.31 -5.49 -0.77
C SER A 144 0.94 -6.06 -0.41
N GLY A 145 0.11 -5.26 0.26
CA GLY A 145 -1.30 -5.54 0.45
C GLY A 145 -1.98 -4.50 1.32
N ALA A 146 -3.28 -4.68 1.55
CA ALA A 146 -4.11 -3.82 2.38
C ALA A 146 -4.84 -4.62 3.45
N VAL A 147 -4.93 -4.05 4.65
CA VAL A 147 -5.77 -4.51 5.75
C VAL A 147 -6.92 -3.53 5.90
N VAL A 148 -8.14 -4.05 6.00
CA VAL A 148 -9.34 -3.23 6.18
C VAL A 148 -9.82 -3.32 7.62
N VAL A 149 -9.84 -2.18 8.31
CA VAL A 149 -10.38 -2.04 9.66
C VAL A 149 -11.85 -1.63 9.57
N SER A 150 -12.69 -2.35 10.30
CA SER A 150 -14.14 -2.14 10.37
C SER A 150 -14.64 -2.31 11.79
N THR A 151 -15.92 -2.04 12.03
CA THR A 151 -16.61 -2.31 13.31
C THR A 151 -17.83 -3.20 13.08
N PRO A 152 -18.37 -3.88 14.11
CA PRO A 152 -19.58 -4.71 13.95
C PRO A 152 -20.81 -3.93 13.46
N GLN A 153 -20.81 -2.60 13.56
CA GLN A 153 -21.90 -1.75 13.07
C GLN A 153 -21.73 -1.36 11.60
N ASP A 154 -20.52 -1.49 11.05
CA ASP A 154 -20.17 -1.11 9.67
C ASP A 154 -20.53 -2.15 8.62
N VAL A 155 -21.29 -3.16 9.04
CA VAL A 155 -21.49 -4.43 8.35
C VAL A 155 -22.55 -4.31 7.25
N SER A 156 -22.77 -3.10 6.72
CA SER A 156 -23.40 -3.01 5.41
C SER A 156 -22.39 -3.48 4.38
N LEU A 157 -22.71 -4.56 3.69
CA LEU A 157 -22.01 -5.03 2.48
C LEU A 157 -21.62 -3.88 1.54
N ARG A 158 -22.43 -2.82 1.47
CA ARG A 158 -22.18 -1.64 0.64
C ARG A 158 -20.98 -0.80 1.10
N ILE A 159 -20.81 -0.59 2.41
CA ILE A 159 -19.72 0.23 2.97
C ILE A 159 -18.40 -0.54 2.90
N ALA A 160 -18.41 -1.81 3.30
CA ALA A 160 -17.26 -2.69 3.18
C ALA A 160 -16.81 -2.88 1.71
N ARG A 161 -17.75 -3.13 0.78
CA ARG A 161 -17.44 -3.20 -0.65
C ARG A 161 -16.87 -1.89 -1.19
N ARG A 162 -17.30 -0.73 -0.69
CA ARG A 162 -16.76 0.55 -1.18
C ARG A 162 -15.27 0.70 -0.81
N GLY A 163 -14.90 0.36 0.43
CA GLY A 163 -13.52 0.33 0.91
C GLY A 163 -12.64 -0.60 0.10
N LEU A 164 -13.13 -1.81 -0.16
CA LEU A 164 -12.41 -2.86 -0.86
C LEU A 164 -12.30 -2.65 -2.37
N ARG A 165 -13.37 -2.16 -3.03
CA ARG A 165 -13.38 -1.88 -4.47
C ARG A 165 -12.27 -0.94 -4.89
N MET A 166 -11.91 0.02 -4.04
CA MET A 166 -10.81 0.94 -4.35
C MET A 166 -9.49 0.19 -4.42
N MET A 167 -9.18 -0.68 -3.46
CA MET A 167 -7.97 -1.52 -3.46
C MET A 167 -7.97 -2.52 -4.63
N GLU A 168 -9.14 -3.07 -4.98
CA GLU A 168 -9.30 -3.91 -6.18
C GLU A 168 -8.99 -3.12 -7.47
N GLN A 169 -9.44 -1.87 -7.57
CA GLN A 169 -9.18 -1.00 -8.74
C GLN A 169 -7.69 -0.77 -8.98
N VAL A 170 -6.89 -0.67 -7.91
CA VAL A 170 -5.43 -0.52 -7.97
C VAL A 170 -4.68 -1.84 -7.80
N LYS A 171 -5.39 -2.98 -7.85
CA LYS A 171 -4.83 -4.34 -7.80
C LYS A 171 -3.97 -4.60 -6.56
N VAL A 172 -4.32 -3.98 -5.43
CA VAL A 172 -3.66 -4.21 -4.14
C VAL A 172 -4.31 -5.42 -3.46
N PRO A 173 -3.53 -6.47 -3.13
CA PRO A 173 -4.07 -7.66 -2.46
C PRO A 173 -4.66 -7.30 -1.09
N ILE A 174 -5.86 -7.81 -0.80
CA ILE A 174 -6.44 -7.67 0.54
C ILE A 174 -5.87 -8.76 1.43
N LEU A 175 -5.02 -8.38 2.39
CA LEU A 175 -4.42 -9.29 3.36
C LEU A 175 -5.45 -9.77 4.40
N GLY A 176 -6.47 -8.96 4.64
CA GLY A 176 -7.66 -9.38 5.37
C GLY A 176 -8.41 -8.24 6.05
N VAL A 177 -9.45 -8.62 6.79
CA VAL A 177 -10.33 -7.72 7.53
C VAL A 177 -10.10 -7.87 9.03
N ILE A 178 -10.00 -6.74 9.74
CA ILE A 178 -10.00 -6.65 11.19
C ILE A 178 -11.33 -6.04 11.64
N GLU A 179 -12.03 -6.71 12.55
CA GLU A 179 -13.22 -6.16 13.20
C GLU A 179 -12.82 -5.55 14.56
N ASN A 180 -12.63 -4.24 14.59
CA ASN A 180 -12.34 -3.51 15.81
C ASN A 180 -13.63 -3.23 16.61
N MET A 181 -13.49 -2.95 17.91
CA MET A 181 -14.60 -2.67 18.81
C MET A 181 -15.65 -3.81 18.87
N SER A 182 -15.19 -5.06 18.77
CA SER A 182 -16.04 -6.25 18.74
C SER A 182 -16.19 -6.85 20.15
N GLY A 183 -17.29 -6.49 20.81
CA GLY A 183 -17.51 -6.80 22.22
C GLY A 183 -16.83 -5.80 23.16
N PHE A 184 -16.91 -6.05 24.46
CA PHE A 184 -16.42 -5.18 25.52
C PHE A 184 -15.71 -6.00 26.61
N THR A 185 -14.45 -5.68 26.86
CA THR A 185 -13.64 -6.25 27.92
C THR A 185 -14.07 -5.68 29.27
N CYS A 186 -14.56 -6.55 30.17
CA CYS A 186 -14.85 -6.15 31.54
C CYS A 186 -13.55 -5.78 32.28
N PRO A 187 -13.42 -4.55 32.81
CA PRO A 187 -12.18 -4.13 33.49
C PRO A 187 -11.93 -4.89 34.79
N SER A 188 -12.97 -5.46 35.42
CA SER A 188 -12.84 -6.15 36.71
C SER A 188 -12.44 -7.63 36.59
N CYS A 189 -12.81 -8.30 35.50
CA CYS A 189 -12.60 -9.75 35.36
C CYS A 189 -12.03 -10.20 34.01
N GLY A 190 -11.84 -9.28 33.05
CA GLY A 190 -11.29 -9.59 31.72
C GLY A 190 -12.26 -10.29 30.77
N THR A 191 -13.47 -10.65 31.22
CA THR A 191 -14.48 -11.28 30.35
C THR A 191 -14.91 -10.34 29.24
N VAL A 192 -14.87 -10.82 28.00
CA VAL A 192 -15.38 -10.10 26.83
C VAL A 192 -16.87 -10.36 26.67
N THR A 193 -17.69 -9.31 26.82
CA THR A 193 -19.14 -9.35 26.65
C THR A 193 -19.54 -8.69 25.34
N HIS A 194 -20.40 -9.32 24.56
CA HIS A 194 -20.87 -8.74 23.31
C HIS A 194 -22.08 -7.84 23.55
N ILE A 195 -21.84 -6.53 23.47
CA ILE A 195 -22.86 -5.49 23.63
C ILE A 195 -23.59 -5.14 22.31
N PHE A 196 -23.06 -5.61 21.17
CA PHE A 196 -23.62 -5.45 19.84
C PHE A 196 -23.69 -6.79 19.09
N HIS A 197 -24.27 -6.78 17.89
CA HIS A 197 -24.22 -7.92 16.96
C HIS A 197 -22.77 -8.34 16.67
N GLN A 198 -22.57 -9.64 16.44
CA GLN A 198 -21.24 -10.23 16.25
C GLN A 198 -21.01 -10.71 14.82
N GLY A 199 -19.73 -10.87 14.46
CA GLY A 199 -19.31 -11.65 13.30
C GLY A 199 -19.56 -10.96 11.96
N GLY A 200 -19.77 -9.65 11.98
CA GLY A 200 -20.08 -8.94 10.76
C GLY A 200 -18.87 -8.76 9.84
N GLY A 201 -17.72 -8.42 10.40
CA GLY A 201 -16.44 -8.40 9.70
C GLY A 201 -16.05 -9.77 9.17
N ARG A 202 -16.34 -10.85 9.92
CA ARG A 202 -16.13 -12.22 9.46
C ARG A 202 -17.04 -12.59 8.29
N THR A 203 -18.34 -12.30 8.41
CA THR A 203 -19.32 -12.53 7.33
C THR A 203 -18.93 -11.79 6.06
N ILE A 204 -18.46 -10.54 6.19
CA ILE A 204 -17.95 -9.72 5.08
C ILE A 204 -16.72 -10.37 4.45
N ALA A 205 -15.74 -10.77 5.26
CA ALA A 205 -14.53 -11.42 4.77
C ALA A 205 -14.86 -12.68 3.95
N GLU A 206 -15.77 -13.52 4.45
CA GLU A 206 -16.27 -14.72 3.77
C GLU A 206 -16.99 -14.38 2.45
N GLN A 207 -17.88 -13.40 2.45
CA GLN A 207 -18.63 -12.98 1.26
C GLN A 207 -17.76 -12.36 0.16
N LEU A 208 -16.58 -11.87 0.53
CA LEU A 208 -15.62 -11.24 -0.38
C LEU A 208 -14.46 -12.17 -0.74
N GLY A 209 -14.40 -13.36 -0.14
CA GLY A 209 -13.30 -14.30 -0.36
C GLY A 209 -11.95 -13.79 0.13
N VAL A 210 -11.94 -12.93 1.16
CA VAL A 210 -10.70 -12.38 1.75
C VAL A 210 -10.48 -12.94 3.17
N PRO A 211 -9.24 -12.98 3.67
CA PRO A 211 -8.97 -13.48 5.01
C PRO A 211 -9.63 -12.62 6.10
N TYR A 212 -10.04 -13.26 7.18
CA TYR A 212 -10.45 -12.59 8.41
C TYR A 212 -9.31 -12.69 9.43
N LEU A 213 -8.74 -11.56 9.82
CA LEU A 213 -7.54 -11.50 10.67
C LEU A 213 -7.87 -11.58 12.16
N GLY A 214 -9.10 -11.19 12.54
CA GLY A 214 -9.58 -11.31 13.91
C GLY A 214 -10.45 -10.13 14.34
N SER A 215 -10.86 -10.20 15.61
CA SER A 215 -11.62 -9.18 16.31
C SER A 215 -10.81 -8.59 17.46
N VAL A 216 -10.91 -7.27 17.64
CA VAL A 216 -10.36 -6.57 18.81
C VAL A 216 -11.53 -6.04 19.65
N PRO A 217 -11.65 -6.41 20.94
CA PRO A 217 -12.74 -5.91 21.79
C PRO A 217 -12.56 -4.44 22.16
N LEU A 218 -13.66 -3.77 22.51
CA LEU A 218 -13.61 -2.50 23.23
C LEU A 218 -12.97 -2.76 24.59
N ASP A 219 -11.85 -2.12 24.84
CA ASP A 219 -11.11 -2.23 26.08
C ASP A 219 -10.78 -0.82 26.56
N PRO A 220 -11.24 -0.39 27.74
CA PRO A 220 -10.92 0.93 28.28
C PRO A 220 -9.41 1.20 28.32
N GLY A 221 -8.63 0.16 28.61
CA GLY A 221 -7.18 0.26 28.65
C GLY A 221 -6.59 0.67 27.30
N VAL A 222 -7.24 0.38 26.16
CA VAL A 222 -6.76 0.80 24.83
C VAL A 222 -6.84 2.31 24.69
N VAL A 223 -7.89 2.93 25.22
CA VAL A 223 -8.10 4.38 25.15
C VAL A 223 -7.09 5.08 26.05
N ASP A 224 -7.04 4.68 27.33
CA ASP A 224 -6.13 5.26 28.32
C ASP A 224 -4.66 5.16 27.86
N CYS A 225 -4.27 3.98 27.36
CA CYS A 225 -2.94 3.74 26.80
C CYS A 225 -2.63 4.61 25.57
N GLY A 226 -3.64 4.84 24.72
CA GLY A 226 -3.51 5.67 23.52
C GLY A 226 -3.28 7.14 23.88
N ASP A 227 -4.05 7.67 24.83
CA ASP A 227 -3.93 9.06 25.29
C ASP A 227 -2.60 9.29 26.05
N ASP A 228 -2.14 8.28 26.80
CA ASP A 228 -0.85 8.30 27.51
C ASP A 228 0.37 8.10 26.59
N GLY A 229 0.17 7.78 25.30
CA GLY A 229 1.26 7.49 24.37
C GLY A 229 2.01 6.18 24.66
N ARG A 230 1.36 5.24 25.34
CA ARG A 230 1.93 3.95 25.77
C ARG A 230 1.05 2.80 25.29
N PRO A 231 1.28 2.22 24.10
CA PRO A 231 0.39 1.22 23.50
C PRO A 231 0.02 0.05 24.42
N ILE A 232 -1.24 -0.41 24.38
CA ILE A 232 -1.76 -1.44 25.30
C ILE A 232 -0.96 -2.74 25.22
N VAL A 233 -0.45 -3.08 24.03
CA VAL A 233 0.38 -4.27 23.82
C VAL A 233 1.64 -4.28 24.69
N ARG A 234 2.11 -3.12 25.15
CA ARG A 234 3.22 -2.95 26.10
C ARG A 234 2.74 -2.88 27.54
N VAL A 235 1.71 -2.08 27.81
CA VAL A 235 1.26 -1.74 29.17
C VAL A 235 0.52 -2.90 29.83
N ALA A 236 -0.33 -3.59 29.07
CA ALA A 236 -1.16 -4.70 29.55
C ALA A 236 -1.10 -5.87 28.54
N PRO A 237 0.04 -6.56 28.42
CA PRO A 237 0.26 -7.59 27.38
C PRO A 237 -0.70 -8.77 27.49
N ASP A 238 -1.23 -9.05 28.69
CA ASP A 238 -2.17 -10.12 28.97
C ASP A 238 -3.64 -9.70 28.78
N SER A 239 -3.91 -8.45 28.39
CA SER A 239 -5.28 -7.99 28.14
C SER A 239 -5.87 -8.67 26.90
N PRO A 240 -7.20 -8.87 26.83
CA PRO A 240 -7.85 -9.43 25.65
C PRO A 240 -7.55 -8.65 24.36
N ALA A 241 -7.48 -7.32 24.44
CA ALA A 241 -7.12 -6.49 23.28
C ALA A 241 -5.65 -6.64 22.88
N ALA A 242 -4.72 -6.69 23.83
CA ALA A 242 -3.30 -6.92 23.53
C ALA A 242 -3.07 -8.30 22.88
N ALA A 243 -3.72 -9.34 23.41
CA ALA A 243 -3.69 -10.68 22.82
C ALA A 243 -4.23 -10.69 21.38
N ALA A 244 -5.34 -9.99 21.11
CA ALA A 244 -5.91 -9.86 19.78
C ALA A 244 -4.93 -9.14 18.80
N TYR A 245 -4.32 -8.03 19.22
CA TYR A 245 -3.33 -7.33 18.40
C TYR A 245 -2.10 -8.21 18.08
N ARG A 246 -1.58 -8.96 19.07
CA ARG A 246 -0.45 -9.88 18.86
C ARG A 246 -0.79 -11.02 17.91
N ALA A 247 -2.01 -11.57 17.99
CA ALA A 247 -2.48 -12.61 17.07
C ALA A 247 -2.59 -12.10 15.63
N ILE A 248 -3.16 -10.90 15.44
CA ILE A 248 -3.23 -10.24 14.13
C ILE A 248 -1.81 -9.96 13.60
N ALA A 249 -0.94 -9.40 14.43
CA ALA A 249 0.44 -9.11 14.07
C ALA A 249 1.21 -10.38 13.67
N THR A 250 1.02 -11.50 14.38
CA THR A 250 1.62 -12.79 14.04
C THR A 250 1.17 -13.27 12.65
N THR A 251 -0.11 -13.11 12.34
CA THR A 251 -0.66 -13.45 11.02
C THR A 251 -0.05 -12.58 9.92
N LEU A 252 0.16 -11.28 10.19
CA LEU A 252 0.79 -10.35 9.25
C LEU A 252 2.32 -10.54 9.16
N ALA A 253 2.97 -11.01 10.22
CA ALA A 253 4.41 -11.25 10.30
C ALA A 253 4.85 -12.45 9.46
N GLY A 254 3.96 -13.45 9.29
CA GLY A 254 4.23 -14.62 8.45
C GLY A 254 4.66 -14.22 7.03
N PRO A 255 5.43 -15.09 6.33
CA PRO A 255 5.72 -14.89 4.92
C PRO A 255 4.37 -14.72 4.23
N GLY A 256 4.09 -13.49 3.77
CA GLY A 256 2.84 -13.20 3.08
C GLY A 256 2.66 -14.26 1.99
N GLN A 257 1.43 -14.73 1.78
CA GLN A 257 1.11 -15.54 0.60
C GLN A 257 1.85 -14.90 -0.58
N GLY A 258 2.81 -15.65 -1.13
CA GLY A 258 3.99 -15.10 -1.79
C GLY A 258 3.64 -14.00 -2.78
N ALA A 259 4.51 -12.99 -2.93
CA ALA A 259 4.35 -11.94 -3.92
C ALA A 259 3.87 -12.55 -5.24
N THR A 260 2.59 -12.41 -5.58
CA THR A 260 1.98 -13.19 -6.67
C THR A 260 2.30 -12.61 -8.06
N GLY A 261 3.31 -11.73 -8.15
CA GLY A 261 3.71 -10.98 -9.34
C GLY A 261 5.02 -10.21 -9.11
N VAL A 262 5.51 -9.53 -10.15
CA VAL A 262 6.82 -8.86 -10.13
C VAL A 262 6.99 -7.93 -8.93
N ALA A 263 8.20 -7.89 -8.37
CA ALA A 263 8.50 -7.06 -7.22
C ALA A 263 8.35 -5.57 -7.57
N THR A 264 7.54 -4.87 -6.78
CA THR A 264 7.27 -3.44 -6.92
C THR A 264 7.67 -2.73 -5.61
N PRO A 265 8.32 -1.54 -5.65
CA PRO A 265 8.53 -0.71 -6.83
C PRO A 265 9.72 -1.18 -7.64
N PHE A 266 9.65 -0.97 -8.95
CA PHE A 266 10.82 -1.04 -9.81
C PHE A 266 10.86 0.15 -10.77
N ALA A 267 12.06 0.50 -11.20
CA ALA A 267 12.31 1.45 -12.26
C ALA A 267 13.46 0.91 -13.11
N TRP A 268 13.10 0.31 -14.24
CA TRP A 268 14.00 -0.34 -15.16
C TRP A 268 14.46 0.64 -16.25
N THR A 269 15.76 0.94 -16.26
CA THR A 269 16.44 1.65 -17.34
C THR A 269 16.91 0.64 -18.37
N LEU A 270 16.46 0.78 -19.62
CA LEU A 270 16.69 -0.25 -20.64
C LEU A 270 18.13 -0.27 -21.15
N ALA A 271 18.79 0.90 -21.19
CA ALA A 271 20.14 1.04 -21.73
C ALA A 271 21.21 0.22 -20.98
N ASP A 272 21.07 0.10 -19.66
CA ASP A 272 22.04 -0.56 -18.78
C ASP A 272 21.44 -1.72 -17.96
N GLY A 273 20.13 -1.97 -18.11
CA GLY A 273 19.42 -3.02 -17.38
C GLY A 273 19.18 -2.71 -15.90
N GLN A 274 19.58 -1.53 -15.39
CA GLN A 274 19.45 -1.23 -13.98
C GLN A 274 17.98 -1.17 -13.54
N GLY A 275 17.69 -1.77 -12.39
CA GLY A 275 16.35 -1.78 -11.79
C GLY A 275 15.32 -2.66 -12.49
N LYS A 276 15.76 -3.58 -13.37
CA LYS A 276 14.89 -4.65 -13.91
C LYS A 276 14.41 -5.55 -12.76
N PRO A 277 13.09 -5.76 -12.59
CA PRO A 277 12.59 -6.63 -11.54
C PRO A 277 12.82 -8.10 -11.91
N ALA A 278 13.11 -8.92 -10.89
CA ALA A 278 13.27 -10.36 -11.09
C ALA A 278 11.91 -11.01 -11.45
N PRO A 279 11.88 -11.97 -12.39
CA PRO A 279 10.66 -12.72 -12.68
C PRO A 279 10.23 -13.55 -11.48
N VAL A 280 8.92 -13.73 -11.30
CA VAL A 280 8.32 -14.46 -10.18
C VAL A 280 7.46 -15.59 -10.71
N THR A 281 7.45 -16.73 -10.02
CA THR A 281 6.54 -17.83 -10.38
C THR A 281 5.12 -17.47 -9.96
N ALA A 282 4.16 -17.61 -10.87
CA ALA A 282 2.76 -17.38 -10.58
C ALA A 282 2.28 -18.30 -9.45
N ALA A 283 1.57 -17.74 -8.46
CA ALA A 283 0.92 -18.55 -7.44
C ALA A 283 -0.37 -19.17 -8.00
N PRO A 284 -0.68 -20.45 -7.69
CA PRO A 284 -1.92 -21.08 -8.13
C PRO A 284 -3.16 -20.29 -7.66
N GLY A 285 -4.06 -19.94 -8.59
CA GLY A 285 -5.33 -19.25 -8.29
C GLY A 285 -5.25 -17.72 -8.17
N GLY A 286 -4.13 -17.09 -8.54
CA GLY A 286 -4.01 -15.62 -8.60
C GLY A 286 -4.77 -14.97 -9.78
N PRO A 287 -4.91 -13.63 -9.79
CA PRO A 287 -5.53 -12.92 -10.92
C PRO A 287 -4.75 -13.12 -12.23
N ALA A 288 -5.44 -13.47 -13.32
CA ALA A 288 -4.83 -13.74 -14.62
C ALA A 288 -4.10 -12.53 -15.23
N ASP A 289 -4.55 -11.30 -14.93
CA ASP A 289 -3.97 -10.05 -15.41
C ASP A 289 -2.77 -9.57 -14.58
N ARG A 290 -2.21 -10.44 -13.73
CA ARG A 290 -1.06 -10.10 -12.90
C ARG A 290 0.26 -10.32 -13.65
N LEU A 291 1.08 -9.27 -13.70
CA LEU A 291 2.40 -9.33 -14.32
C LEU A 291 3.36 -10.13 -13.42
N VAL A 292 4.04 -11.11 -14.00
CA VAL A 292 5.00 -11.98 -13.31
C VAL A 292 6.44 -11.82 -13.83
N GLY A 293 6.60 -11.19 -14.99
CA GLY A 293 7.91 -10.86 -15.55
C GLY A 293 7.77 -9.88 -16.71
N LEU A 294 8.90 -9.28 -17.09
CA LEU A 294 8.99 -8.44 -18.28
C LEU A 294 10.40 -8.47 -18.87
N ASP A 295 10.44 -8.44 -20.19
CA ASP A 295 11.66 -8.41 -21.00
C ASP A 295 11.53 -7.37 -22.11
N HIS A 296 12.66 -6.97 -22.69
CA HIS A 296 12.70 -6.00 -23.77
C HIS A 296 13.83 -6.40 -24.69
N ASP A 297 13.49 -6.61 -25.94
CA ASP A 297 14.43 -6.95 -26.99
C ASP A 297 13.88 -6.45 -28.34
N HIS A 298 14.80 -6.19 -29.27
CA HIS A 298 14.47 -5.87 -30.67
C HIS A 298 13.31 -4.85 -30.84
N GLY A 299 13.29 -3.81 -29.99
CA GLY A 299 12.28 -2.74 -30.04
C GLY A 299 10.87 -3.15 -29.60
N ALA A 300 10.74 -4.16 -28.74
CA ALA A 300 9.47 -4.57 -28.16
C ALA A 300 9.59 -4.93 -26.68
N LEU A 301 8.55 -4.59 -25.92
CA LEU A 301 8.36 -5.00 -24.53
C LEU A 301 7.56 -6.29 -24.49
N THR A 302 8.12 -7.34 -23.89
CA THR A 302 7.45 -8.61 -23.63
C THR A 302 6.95 -8.61 -22.18
N LEU A 303 5.65 -8.87 -21.99
CA LEU A 303 4.99 -8.95 -20.69
C LEU A 303 4.59 -10.41 -20.42
N HIS A 304 5.03 -10.96 -19.29
CA HIS A 304 4.68 -12.32 -18.86
C HIS A 304 3.61 -12.24 -17.77
N TRP A 305 2.54 -13.01 -17.93
CA TRP A 305 1.37 -12.95 -17.06
C TRP A 305 1.19 -14.20 -16.20
N ALA A 306 0.48 -14.06 -15.09
CA ALA A 306 0.27 -15.12 -14.12
C ALA A 306 -0.55 -16.31 -14.65
N ASP A 307 -1.32 -16.12 -15.73
CA ASP A 307 -2.02 -17.21 -16.43
C ASP A 307 -1.12 -18.00 -17.40
N GLY A 308 0.17 -17.68 -17.46
CA GLY A 308 1.15 -18.32 -18.33
C GLY A 308 1.24 -17.70 -19.73
N THR A 309 0.39 -16.74 -20.07
CA THR A 309 0.47 -16.06 -21.37
C THR A 309 1.62 -15.04 -21.40
N ALA A 310 2.23 -14.86 -22.58
CA ALA A 310 3.21 -13.82 -22.84
C ALA A 310 2.74 -12.93 -23.99
N GLN A 311 2.87 -11.62 -23.83
CA GLN A 311 2.40 -10.63 -24.80
C GLN A 311 3.57 -9.75 -25.24
N ARG A 312 3.88 -9.75 -26.53
CA ARG A 312 4.94 -8.91 -27.10
C ARG A 312 4.36 -7.66 -27.74
N LEU A 313 4.76 -6.49 -27.24
CA LEU A 313 4.24 -5.18 -27.62
C LEU A 313 5.36 -4.30 -28.20
N PRO A 314 5.33 -3.96 -29.50
CA PRO A 314 6.32 -3.07 -30.10
C PRO A 314 6.37 -1.69 -29.43
N ASP A 315 7.55 -1.11 -29.29
CA ASP A 315 7.78 0.20 -28.65
C ASP A 315 6.95 1.30 -29.32
N ARG A 316 6.86 1.24 -30.65
CA ARG A 316 6.05 2.18 -31.44
C ARG A 316 4.55 2.03 -31.18
N ASP A 317 4.06 0.82 -31.03
CA ASP A 317 2.63 0.56 -30.77
C ASP A 317 2.26 1.02 -29.36
N LEU A 318 3.15 0.79 -28.39
CA LEU A 318 3.03 1.35 -27.04
C LEU A 318 2.98 2.87 -27.10
N ARG A 319 3.89 3.52 -27.83
CA ARG A 319 3.88 4.99 -27.96
C ARG A 319 2.58 5.52 -28.55
N LEU A 320 2.10 4.89 -29.62
CA LEU A 320 0.86 5.26 -30.29
C LEU A 320 -0.34 5.06 -29.36
N ALA A 321 -0.33 4.01 -28.54
CA ALA A 321 -1.36 3.68 -27.55
C ALA A 321 -1.38 4.60 -26.32
N CYS A 322 -0.46 5.56 -26.19
CA CYS A 322 -0.41 6.46 -25.03
C CYS A 322 -1.73 7.22 -24.81
N GLN A 323 -2.25 7.15 -23.58
CA GLN A 323 -3.52 7.77 -23.18
C GLN A 323 -3.36 9.00 -22.28
N CYS A 324 -2.15 9.55 -22.14
CA CYS A 324 -1.93 10.72 -21.31
C CYS A 324 -2.60 11.98 -21.91
N ALA A 325 -2.80 13.00 -21.08
CA ALA A 325 -3.42 14.27 -21.47
C ALA A 325 -2.69 15.01 -22.61
N GLN A 326 -1.41 14.71 -22.85
CA GLN A 326 -0.64 15.26 -23.98
C GLN A 326 -0.96 14.55 -25.30
N CYS A 327 -1.37 13.28 -25.26
CA CYS A 327 -1.61 12.45 -26.43
C CYS A 327 -3.11 12.30 -26.75
N ARG A 328 -3.98 12.55 -25.77
CA ARG A 328 -5.43 12.45 -25.90
C ARG A 328 -6.12 13.56 -25.13
N ASP A 329 -7.08 14.21 -25.77
CA ASP A 329 -7.92 15.21 -25.13
C ASP A 329 -8.88 14.53 -24.15
N GLU A 330 -8.87 14.96 -22.88
CA GLU A 330 -9.64 14.33 -21.80
C GLU A 330 -11.15 14.51 -21.96
N MET A 331 -11.59 15.63 -22.55
CA MET A 331 -13.01 16.01 -22.64
C MET A 331 -13.70 15.32 -23.82
N SER A 332 -13.02 15.25 -24.96
CA SER A 332 -13.55 14.70 -26.22
C SER A 332 -13.07 13.27 -26.50
N GLY A 333 -12.03 12.79 -25.80
CA GLY A 333 -11.39 11.52 -26.10
C GLY A 333 -10.67 11.50 -27.46
N LYS A 334 -10.52 12.65 -28.12
CA LYS A 334 -9.85 12.75 -29.42
C LYS A 334 -8.36 12.52 -29.26
N ARG A 335 -7.79 11.71 -30.15
CA ARG A 335 -6.33 11.48 -30.20
C ARG A 335 -5.66 12.75 -30.74
N LEU A 336 -4.77 13.32 -29.93
CA LEU A 336 -3.94 14.48 -30.28
C LEU A 336 -2.63 14.04 -30.94
N LEU A 337 -2.09 12.89 -30.52
CA LEU A 337 -0.92 12.28 -31.13
C LEU A 337 -1.27 11.75 -32.52
N LEU A 338 -0.57 12.24 -33.54
CA LEU A 338 -0.71 11.75 -34.91
C LEU A 338 0.30 10.63 -35.16
N PRO A 339 -0.10 9.52 -35.82
CA PRO A 339 0.82 8.42 -36.10
C PRO A 339 2.05 8.80 -36.94
N ALA A 340 1.94 9.85 -37.76
CA ALA A 340 3.04 10.38 -38.57
C ALA A 340 4.13 11.06 -37.72
N ASP A 341 3.79 11.55 -36.52
CA ASP A 341 4.73 12.24 -35.63
C ASP A 341 5.56 11.25 -34.77
N VAL A 342 5.22 9.95 -34.83
CA VAL A 342 5.92 8.89 -34.10
C VAL A 342 6.90 8.20 -35.04
N ALA A 343 8.18 8.43 -34.80
CA ALA A 343 9.29 7.84 -35.55
C ALA A 343 9.18 6.30 -35.62
N LEU A 344 9.60 5.72 -36.73
CA LEU A 344 9.53 4.27 -36.95
C LEU A 344 10.51 3.49 -36.05
N ASP A 345 11.61 4.13 -35.67
CA ASP A 345 12.68 3.62 -34.82
C ASP A 345 12.56 4.08 -33.36
N ILE A 346 11.39 4.59 -32.95
CA ILE A 346 11.17 4.99 -31.56
C ILE A 346 11.39 3.79 -30.63
N SER A 347 12.14 4.03 -29.56
CA SER A 347 12.48 3.02 -28.57
C SER A 347 12.00 3.41 -27.17
N LEU A 348 11.69 2.41 -26.35
CA LEU A 348 11.53 2.58 -24.92
C LEU A 348 12.90 2.87 -24.29
N THR A 349 12.93 3.81 -23.35
CA THR A 349 14.13 4.16 -22.57
C THR A 349 14.01 3.74 -21.12
N ARG A 350 12.79 3.75 -20.57
CA ARG A 350 12.52 3.39 -19.17
C ARG A 350 11.14 2.79 -18.98
N VAL A 351 11.04 1.79 -18.11
CA VAL A 351 9.79 1.16 -17.67
C VAL A 351 9.76 1.17 -16.14
N TRP A 352 8.69 1.61 -15.51
CA TRP A 352 8.57 1.58 -14.05
C TRP A 352 7.19 1.14 -13.59
N SER A 353 7.11 0.55 -12.40
CA SER A 353 5.82 0.20 -11.79
C SER A 353 5.08 1.46 -11.34
N VAL A 354 3.79 1.55 -11.65
CA VAL A 354 2.85 2.53 -11.07
C VAL A 354 1.85 1.75 -10.23
N GLY A 355 2.09 1.73 -8.91
CA GLY A 355 1.40 0.84 -7.99
C GLY A 355 1.50 -0.62 -8.44
N ASN A 356 0.38 -1.34 -8.32
CA ASN A 356 0.28 -2.74 -8.74
C ASN A 356 -0.59 -2.95 -9.99
N TYR A 357 -0.98 -1.87 -10.69
CA TYR A 357 -2.02 -1.94 -11.73
C TYR A 357 -1.56 -1.41 -13.09
N ALA A 358 -0.39 -0.77 -13.17
CA ALA A 358 0.05 -0.12 -14.39
C ALA A 358 1.59 -0.05 -14.50
N LEU A 359 2.04 0.16 -15.72
CA LEU A 359 3.42 0.55 -16.04
C LEU A 359 3.44 2.01 -16.47
N GLY A 360 4.45 2.73 -16.00
CA GLY A 360 4.85 3.98 -16.63
C GLY A 360 5.95 3.71 -17.65
N LEU A 361 5.84 4.34 -18.81
CA LEU A 361 6.77 4.16 -19.94
C LEU A 361 7.38 5.51 -20.34
N ALA A 362 8.68 5.51 -20.64
CA ALA A 362 9.38 6.62 -21.26
C ALA A 362 10.00 6.19 -22.59
N PHE A 363 10.04 7.12 -23.54
CA PHE A 363 10.40 6.88 -24.93
C PHE A 363 11.57 7.78 -25.38
N GLY A 364 12.23 7.40 -26.47
CA GLY A 364 13.36 8.11 -27.06
C GLY A 364 13.03 9.51 -27.60
N ASP A 365 11.75 9.83 -27.81
CA ASP A 365 11.28 11.18 -28.19
C ASP A 365 11.18 12.15 -27.00
N GLY A 366 11.59 11.71 -25.81
CA GLY A 366 11.52 12.48 -24.56
C GLY A 366 10.18 12.39 -23.84
N HIS A 367 9.20 11.64 -24.37
CA HIS A 367 7.91 11.44 -23.72
C HIS A 367 8.05 10.52 -22.51
N ALA A 368 7.54 10.93 -21.34
CA ALA A 368 7.69 10.17 -20.08
C ALA A 368 6.46 10.24 -19.14
N SER A 369 5.28 10.61 -19.67
CA SER A 369 4.04 10.75 -18.90
C SER A 369 3.02 9.63 -19.15
N GLY A 370 3.35 8.67 -20.02
CA GLY A 370 2.45 7.57 -20.37
C GLY A 370 2.30 6.56 -19.22
N ILE A 371 1.07 6.38 -18.75
CA ILE A 371 0.69 5.34 -17.78
C ILE A 371 -0.22 4.33 -18.49
N TYR A 372 0.16 3.06 -18.43
CA TYR A 372 -0.46 1.96 -19.15
C TYR A 372 -0.95 0.94 -18.13
N THR A 373 -2.27 0.89 -17.91
CA THR A 373 -2.85 -0.10 -17.01
C THR A 373 -2.65 -1.51 -17.56
N TYR A 374 -2.49 -2.52 -16.70
CA TYR A 374 -2.37 -3.91 -17.13
C TYR A 374 -3.58 -4.36 -17.95
N ALA A 375 -4.78 -3.86 -17.64
CA ALA A 375 -5.97 -4.09 -18.45
C ALA A 375 -5.86 -3.48 -19.86
N ALA A 376 -5.32 -2.26 -19.99
CA ALA A 376 -5.10 -1.63 -21.28
C ALA A 376 -4.01 -2.35 -22.09
N LEU A 377 -2.91 -2.74 -21.43
CA LEU A 377 -1.82 -3.52 -22.06
C LEU A 377 -2.36 -4.86 -22.56
N ARG A 378 -3.08 -5.62 -21.73
CA ARG A 378 -3.77 -6.86 -22.13
C ARG A 378 -4.71 -6.70 -23.31
N ALA A 379 -5.41 -5.57 -23.40
CA ALA A 379 -6.32 -5.30 -24.50
C ALA A 379 -5.60 -4.91 -25.81
N MET A 380 -4.31 -4.57 -25.77
CA MET A 380 -3.52 -4.33 -26.98
C MET A 380 -3.31 -5.67 -27.70
N THR A 381 -3.74 -5.80 -28.95
CA THR A 381 -3.47 -7.00 -29.75
C THR A 381 -1.98 -7.08 -30.04
N GLY A 382 -1.26 -7.94 -29.31
CA GLY A 382 0.10 -8.38 -29.62
C GLY A 382 0.03 -9.81 -30.14
N THR A 383 0.97 -10.19 -31.00
CA THR A 383 1.07 -11.56 -31.53
C THR A 383 1.32 -12.51 -30.35
N ASP A 384 0.38 -13.42 -30.07
CA ASP A 384 0.61 -14.49 -29.10
C ASP A 384 1.85 -15.26 -29.55
N LEU A 385 2.88 -15.30 -28.70
CA LEU A 385 4.03 -16.17 -28.93
C LEU A 385 3.55 -17.59 -28.67
N GLU A 386 3.13 -18.29 -29.72
CA GLU A 386 2.96 -19.74 -29.66
C GLU A 386 4.34 -20.37 -29.41
N ASP A 387 4.45 -21.14 -28.33
CA ASP A 387 5.64 -21.94 -28.00
C ASP A 387 6.02 -22.82 -29.20
N VAL A 388 7.28 -22.71 -29.64
CA VAL A 388 7.89 -23.53 -30.71
C VAL A 388 8.18 -24.94 -30.21
#